data_AF-A0A4Q3IZ29-F1
#
_entry.id   AF-A0A4Q3IZ29-F1
#
_cell.length_a   1.000
_cell.length_b   1.000
_cell.length_c   1.000
_cell.angle_alpha   90.00
_cell.angle_beta   90.00
_cell.angle_gamma   90.00
#
_symmetry.space_group_name_H-M   'P 1'
#
loop_
_entity.id
_entity.type
_entity.pdbx_description
1 polymer ?
#
loop_
_entity_poly.entity_id
_entity_poly.type
_entity_poly.pdbx_seq_one_letter_code
_entity_poly.pdbx_strand_id
1 'polypeptide(L)'
;MQVRLTLALIALLMGGMVFAQDFGTRTDISGDDLARVRAVTAPTTDFSKPENFETNPAGKATTRFSVNQDSFSHFQDNLSFEQEEQFKLGNALFRKIWVSSPSSTQASDGLGPLFNARGCQSCHIKDGRGHPPFEGQAENVSMFLRLSVPPSEPDTRLAMDGVIAGEVGDPTYGTQLQDFAVPGLPAEGRMVIDYSDLPVTLDDGTVVTLRAPKYSVADLAYGPLADDVMLSPRLANPMIGLGLVENIPDEDILAHADPDDANGDGISGRPNWTVAPETNTVKLGRFGWKAGMATIRSQSAAAFAGDIGISTPLVNLPHGDCTENQPACLAMPTGEQARLGPSEAPDPVLDLVTFYAQTLGVPERRNVKSPEILAGKEAFYTAGCASC
;
A
#
# COMPACT_ATOMS: atom_id res chain seq x y z
N MET A 1 45.84 16.76 -49.91
CA MET A 1 45.04 15.54 -49.72
C MET A 1 45.10 15.21 -48.23
N GLN A 2 43.97 14.93 -47.58
CA GLN A 2 43.76 14.81 -46.11
C GLN A 2 43.40 16.11 -45.36
N VAL A 3 42.29 16.74 -45.78
CA VAL A 3 41.44 17.56 -44.89
C VAL A 3 40.00 17.13 -45.14
N ARG A 4 39.69 15.87 -44.81
CA ARG A 4 38.33 15.28 -44.85
C ARG A 4 38.32 14.00 -44.01
N LEU A 5 38.39 14.09 -42.68
CA LEU A 5 37.98 12.97 -41.81
C LEU A 5 37.92 13.40 -40.32
N THR A 6 37.20 14.48 -39.98
CA THR A 6 37.04 14.86 -38.55
C THR A 6 35.77 15.63 -38.25
N LEU A 7 34.69 15.34 -38.99
CA LEU A 7 33.34 15.91 -38.74
C LEU A 7 32.23 14.84 -38.76
N ALA A 8 32.57 13.56 -38.89
CA ALA A 8 31.60 12.46 -38.93
C ALA A 8 31.52 11.61 -37.64
N LEU A 9 32.31 11.94 -36.60
CA LEU A 9 32.39 11.12 -35.37
C LEU A 9 31.96 11.86 -34.09
N ILE A 10 31.37 13.05 -34.20
CA ILE A 10 30.79 13.80 -33.05
C ILE A 10 29.26 13.87 -33.14
N ALA A 11 28.65 13.45 -34.26
CA ALA A 11 27.20 13.39 -34.42
C ALA A 11 26.57 12.04 -33.99
N LEU A 12 27.34 11.13 -33.37
CA LEU A 12 26.90 9.77 -33.01
C LEU A 12 26.89 9.49 -31.50
N LEU A 13 27.00 10.53 -30.67
CA LEU A 13 26.88 10.45 -29.20
C LEU A 13 25.65 11.20 -28.65
N MET A 14 24.70 11.58 -29.50
CA MET A 14 23.36 12.04 -29.10
C MET A 14 22.32 10.96 -29.40
N GLY A 15 22.47 9.84 -28.71
CA GLY A 15 21.51 8.73 -28.71
C GLY A 15 21.28 8.26 -27.28
N GLY A 16 21.13 9.19 -26.33
CA GLY A 16 20.41 8.86 -25.11
C GLY A 16 18.99 8.51 -25.54
N MET A 17 18.59 7.26 -25.35
CA MET A 17 17.21 6.83 -25.52
C MET A 17 16.38 7.64 -24.52
N VAL A 18 15.90 8.81 -24.96
CA VAL A 18 14.70 9.40 -24.40
C VAL A 18 13.61 8.42 -24.80
N PHE A 19 13.28 7.50 -23.91
CA PHE A 19 11.96 6.90 -23.95
C PHE A 19 10.99 8.07 -23.73
N ALA A 20 10.59 8.72 -24.82
CA ALA A 20 9.24 9.25 -24.88
C ALA A 20 8.36 8.01 -24.74
N GLN A 21 8.06 7.63 -23.51
CA GLN A 21 7.04 6.63 -23.25
C GLN A 21 5.76 7.31 -23.71
N ASP A 22 5.38 7.03 -24.96
CA ASP A 22 4.04 7.25 -25.46
C ASP A 22 3.17 6.28 -24.66
N PHE A 23 2.90 6.65 -23.40
CA PHE A 23 2.02 5.92 -22.51
C PHE A 23 0.68 5.89 -23.22
N GLY A 24 0.37 4.74 -23.80
CA GLY A 24 -0.64 4.62 -24.85
C GLY A 24 -1.94 5.31 -24.46
N THR A 25 -2.64 5.88 -25.43
CA THR A 25 -3.99 6.40 -25.19
C THR A 25 -4.92 5.25 -24.79
N ARG A 26 -5.76 5.46 -23.77
CA ARG A 26 -6.88 4.58 -23.38
C ARG A 26 -7.59 4.00 -24.61
N THR A 27 -7.54 2.67 -24.77
CA THR A 27 -8.16 1.94 -25.91
C THR A 27 -9.42 1.16 -25.53
N ASP A 28 -9.72 1.09 -24.23
CA ASP A 28 -10.85 0.38 -23.64
C ASP A 28 -12.18 1.15 -23.76
N ILE A 29 -12.14 2.43 -24.12
CA ILE A 29 -13.31 3.33 -24.25
C ILE A 29 -13.32 4.07 -25.59
N SER A 30 -14.50 4.56 -25.98
CA SER A 30 -14.66 5.37 -27.19
C SER A 30 -13.97 6.74 -27.07
N GLY A 31 -13.67 7.39 -28.20
CA GLY A 31 -13.11 8.75 -28.19
C GLY A 31 -14.02 9.77 -27.51
N ASP A 32 -15.34 9.63 -27.65
CA ASP A 32 -16.33 10.48 -26.98
C ASP A 32 -16.33 10.26 -25.46
N ASP A 33 -16.18 9.00 -25.01
CA ASP A 33 -16.07 8.68 -23.59
C ASP A 33 -14.75 9.19 -23.00
N LEU A 34 -13.64 9.07 -23.73
CA LEU A 34 -12.35 9.62 -23.29
C LEU A 34 -12.39 11.14 -23.15
N ALA A 35 -13.03 11.84 -24.11
CA ALA A 35 -13.25 13.27 -24.02
C ALA A 35 -14.10 13.64 -22.79
N ARG A 36 -15.13 12.84 -22.49
CA ARG A 36 -15.95 13.02 -21.28
C ARG A 36 -15.15 12.80 -20.01
N VAL A 37 -14.32 11.76 -19.92
CA VAL A 37 -13.45 11.49 -18.76
C VAL A 37 -12.55 12.69 -18.51
N ARG A 38 -11.79 13.14 -19.54
CA ARG A 38 -10.89 14.29 -19.45
C ARG A 38 -11.61 15.57 -18.99
N ALA A 39 -12.83 15.80 -19.47
CA ALA A 39 -13.61 16.97 -19.09
C ALA A 39 -14.09 16.92 -17.63
N VAL A 40 -14.40 15.73 -17.11
CA VAL A 40 -14.91 15.56 -15.73
C VAL A 40 -13.77 15.51 -14.70
N THR A 41 -12.59 15.04 -15.09
CA THR A 41 -11.41 14.97 -14.19
C THR A 41 -10.52 16.22 -14.26
N ALA A 42 -10.84 17.19 -15.10
CA ALA A 42 -10.09 18.43 -15.18
C ALA A 42 -10.19 19.22 -13.86
N PRO A 43 -9.09 19.82 -13.37
CA PRO A 43 -9.13 20.70 -12.20
C PRO A 43 -10.13 21.85 -12.40
N THR A 44 -10.99 22.09 -11.41
CA THR A 44 -11.90 23.24 -11.46
C THR A 44 -11.16 24.57 -11.36
N THR A 45 -11.76 25.60 -11.95
CA THR A 45 -11.37 27.01 -11.82
C THR A 45 -12.48 27.86 -11.19
N ASP A 46 -13.64 27.26 -10.87
CA ASP A 46 -14.77 27.91 -10.22
C ASP A 46 -14.95 27.32 -8.81
N PHE A 47 -14.66 28.15 -7.80
CA PHE A 47 -14.82 27.80 -6.39
C PHE A 47 -16.06 28.44 -5.77
N SER A 48 -16.91 29.14 -6.54
CA SER A 48 -18.13 29.78 -6.04
C SER A 48 -19.26 28.79 -5.73
N LYS A 49 -19.13 27.55 -6.21
CA LYS A 49 -20.10 26.47 -6.09
C LYS A 49 -19.42 25.11 -6.17
N PRO A 50 -20.06 24.04 -5.67
CA PRO A 50 -19.57 22.70 -5.93
C PRO A 50 -19.72 22.33 -7.40
N GLU A 51 -18.83 21.46 -7.86
CA GLU A 51 -18.91 20.79 -9.15
C GLU A 51 -20.06 19.79 -9.19
N ASN A 52 -20.46 19.41 -10.40
CA ASN A 52 -21.48 18.40 -10.58
C ASN A 52 -21.01 17.08 -9.94
N PHE A 53 -21.89 16.50 -9.11
CA PHE A 53 -21.63 15.25 -8.38
C PHE A 53 -20.49 15.31 -7.36
N GLU A 54 -20.02 16.49 -6.92
CA GLU A 54 -18.98 16.60 -5.89
C GLU A 54 -19.43 16.04 -4.51
N THR A 55 -20.73 15.84 -4.30
CA THR A 55 -21.29 15.10 -3.16
C THR A 55 -21.04 13.58 -3.24
N ASN A 56 -20.75 13.05 -4.43
CA ASN A 56 -20.64 11.64 -4.75
C ASN A 56 -19.22 11.27 -5.20
N PRO A 57 -18.23 11.27 -4.29
CA PRO A 57 -16.81 11.06 -4.63
C PRO A 57 -16.53 9.69 -5.28
N ALA A 58 -17.42 8.71 -5.12
CA ALA A 58 -17.33 7.39 -5.76
C ALA A 58 -18.43 7.16 -6.81
N GLY A 59 -19.06 8.23 -7.32
CA GLY A 59 -20.20 8.11 -8.22
C GLY A 59 -21.34 7.31 -7.57
N LYS A 60 -21.85 6.29 -8.28
CA LYS A 60 -22.91 5.38 -7.78
C LYS A 60 -22.46 4.51 -6.60
N ALA A 61 -21.15 4.34 -6.40
CA ALA A 61 -20.58 3.57 -5.29
C ALA A 61 -20.40 4.39 -4.00
N THR A 62 -20.75 5.68 -4.02
CA THR A 62 -20.72 6.55 -2.83
C THR A 62 -21.67 6.01 -1.78
N THR A 63 -21.18 5.82 -0.55
CA THR A 63 -22.00 5.30 0.55
C THR A 63 -22.74 6.41 1.29
N ARG A 64 -24.06 6.23 1.51
CA ARG A 64 -24.94 7.19 2.20
C ARG A 64 -25.45 6.71 3.55
N PHE A 65 -24.79 5.70 4.12
CA PHE A 65 -25.11 5.23 5.45
C PHE A 65 -24.89 6.33 6.49
N SER A 66 -25.53 6.16 7.66
CA SER A 66 -25.48 7.17 8.72
C SER A 66 -24.05 7.45 9.16
N VAL A 67 -23.71 8.73 9.29
CA VAL A 67 -22.39 9.16 9.76
C VAL A 67 -22.21 8.78 11.22
N ASN A 68 -21.25 7.91 11.50
CA ASN A 68 -20.89 7.46 12.84
C ASN A 68 -19.46 6.89 12.84
N GLN A 69 -19.08 6.24 13.94
CA GLN A 69 -17.76 5.63 14.12
C GLN A 69 -17.38 4.54 13.10
N ASP A 70 -18.33 4.01 12.35
CA ASP A 70 -18.19 2.94 11.37
C ASP A 70 -18.37 3.45 9.93
N SER A 71 -18.28 4.78 9.70
CA SER A 71 -18.48 5.39 8.39
C SER A 71 -17.53 4.86 7.29
N PHE A 72 -16.39 4.30 7.65
CA PHE A 72 -15.45 3.67 6.70
C PHE A 72 -15.66 2.17 6.53
N SER A 73 -16.60 1.58 7.27
CA SER A 73 -16.89 0.13 7.29
C SER A 73 -18.16 -0.24 6.51
N HIS A 74 -18.74 0.70 5.77
CA HIS A 74 -19.92 0.46 4.95
C HIS A 74 -19.52 0.04 3.53
N PHE A 75 -20.35 -0.81 2.91
CA PHE A 75 -20.17 -1.20 1.52
C PHE A 75 -20.61 -0.09 0.56
N GLN A 76 -20.23 -0.23 -0.70
CA GLN A 76 -20.66 0.65 -1.79
C GLN A 76 -22.18 0.57 -2.05
N ASP A 77 -22.86 1.70 -2.24
CA ASP A 77 -24.33 1.74 -2.38
C ASP A 77 -24.90 0.99 -3.60
N ASN A 78 -24.05 0.58 -4.56
CA ASN A 78 -24.46 -0.09 -5.80
C ASN A 78 -24.25 -1.62 -5.79
N LEU A 79 -24.00 -2.24 -4.64
CA LEU A 79 -23.94 -3.71 -4.52
C LEU A 79 -25.33 -4.34 -4.62
N SER A 80 -25.41 -5.56 -5.17
CA SER A 80 -26.61 -6.40 -5.08
C SER A 80 -26.78 -6.98 -3.67
N PHE A 81 -27.97 -7.53 -3.37
CA PHE A 81 -28.22 -8.18 -2.09
C PHE A 81 -27.25 -9.35 -1.79
N GLU A 82 -26.95 -10.16 -2.81
CA GLU A 82 -26.00 -11.27 -2.72
C GLU A 82 -24.57 -10.76 -2.50
N GLN A 83 -24.20 -9.64 -3.13
CA GLN A 83 -22.91 -9.00 -2.93
C GLN A 83 -22.78 -8.39 -1.53
N GLU A 84 -23.86 -7.86 -0.94
CA GLU A 84 -23.84 -7.44 0.46
C GLU A 84 -23.57 -8.60 1.42
N GLU A 85 -24.10 -9.79 1.14
CA GLU A 85 -23.80 -10.99 1.92
C GLU A 85 -22.30 -11.32 1.84
N GLN A 86 -21.74 -11.36 0.62
CA GLN A 86 -20.30 -11.57 0.41
C GLN A 86 -19.44 -10.53 1.15
N PHE A 87 -19.82 -9.25 1.08
CA PHE A 87 -19.15 -8.19 1.83
C PHE A 87 -19.17 -8.44 3.33
N LYS A 88 -20.32 -8.84 3.89
CA LYS A 88 -20.48 -9.11 5.33
C LYS A 88 -19.65 -10.34 5.76
N LEU A 89 -19.57 -11.37 4.93
CA LEU A 89 -18.71 -12.53 5.15
C LEU A 89 -17.22 -12.15 5.10
N GLY A 90 -16.81 -11.36 4.11
CA GLY A 90 -15.46 -10.83 4.02
C GLY A 90 -15.08 -9.95 5.21
N ASN A 91 -15.99 -9.09 5.67
CA ASN A 91 -15.82 -8.30 6.90
C ASN A 91 -15.63 -9.22 8.13
N ALA A 92 -16.42 -10.29 8.26
CA ALA A 92 -16.26 -11.24 9.36
C ALA A 92 -14.85 -11.89 9.37
N LEU A 93 -14.30 -12.17 8.19
CA LEU A 93 -12.92 -12.67 8.04
C LEU A 93 -11.88 -11.59 8.31
N PHE A 94 -12.09 -10.35 7.84
CA PHE A 94 -11.19 -9.22 8.05
C PHE A 94 -11.04 -8.84 9.54
N ARG A 95 -12.13 -8.99 10.30
CA ARG A 95 -12.19 -8.72 11.75
C ARG A 95 -11.78 -9.91 12.60
N LYS A 96 -11.51 -11.05 11.98
CA LYS A 96 -11.18 -12.29 12.68
C LYS A 96 -9.84 -12.17 13.38
N ILE A 97 -9.80 -12.68 14.61
CA ILE A 97 -8.57 -12.84 15.37
C ILE A 97 -8.10 -14.28 15.23
N TRP A 98 -6.93 -14.45 14.62
CA TRP A 98 -6.25 -15.72 14.48
C TRP A 98 -5.54 -16.10 15.78
N VAL A 99 -5.39 -17.41 15.99
CA VAL A 99 -4.75 -18.00 17.19
C VAL A 99 -3.59 -18.89 16.77
N SER A 100 -2.56 -18.93 17.61
CA SER A 100 -1.32 -19.68 17.37
C SER A 100 -1.60 -21.15 17.11
N SER A 101 -0.94 -21.70 16.10
CA SER A 101 -1.05 -23.11 15.75
C SER A 101 -0.25 -24.03 16.68
N PRO A 102 -0.70 -25.29 16.89
CA PRO A 102 -2.04 -25.80 16.58
C PRO A 102 -3.07 -25.29 17.60
N SER A 103 -4.31 -25.12 17.17
CA SER A 103 -5.41 -24.67 18.02
C SER A 103 -6.56 -25.68 18.07
N SER A 104 -7.20 -25.79 19.24
CA SER A 104 -8.46 -26.52 19.38
C SER A 104 -9.59 -25.86 18.58
N THR A 105 -9.49 -24.54 18.34
CA THR A 105 -10.42 -23.78 17.52
C THR A 105 -9.94 -23.78 16.07
N GLN A 106 -10.11 -24.92 15.39
CA GLN A 106 -9.59 -25.15 14.03
C GLN A 106 -10.03 -24.08 13.02
N ALA A 107 -11.16 -23.41 13.25
CA ALA A 107 -11.62 -22.33 12.39
C ALA A 107 -10.75 -21.07 12.51
N SER A 108 -10.16 -20.76 13.66
CA SER A 108 -9.31 -19.58 13.88
C SER A 108 -7.81 -19.91 13.97
N ASP A 109 -7.45 -21.16 13.72
CA ASP A 109 -6.08 -21.64 13.65
C ASP A 109 -5.32 -21.01 12.47
N GLY A 110 -4.00 -20.90 12.57
CA GLY A 110 -3.12 -20.44 11.50
C GLY A 110 -2.33 -19.18 11.80
N LEU A 111 -2.43 -18.56 12.99
CA LEU A 111 -1.55 -17.43 13.31
C LEU A 111 -0.10 -17.90 13.25
N GLY A 112 0.71 -17.26 12.40
CA GLY A 112 2.08 -17.67 12.16
C GLY A 112 2.98 -17.47 13.39
N PRO A 113 4.18 -18.06 13.38
CA PRO A 113 5.06 -18.05 14.55
C PRO A 113 5.52 -16.66 14.96
N LEU A 114 5.77 -15.81 13.95
CA LEU A 114 6.11 -14.39 14.06
C LEU A 114 5.04 -13.59 13.29
N PHE A 115 4.62 -12.46 13.84
CA PHE A 115 3.55 -11.64 13.26
C PHE A 115 3.63 -10.19 13.78
N ASN A 116 3.00 -9.26 13.06
CA ASN A 116 2.75 -7.89 13.54
C ASN A 116 1.32 -7.71 14.06
N ALA A 117 0.36 -8.49 13.56
CA ALA A 117 -1.03 -8.43 13.98
C ALA A 117 -1.74 -9.79 13.94
N ARG A 118 -2.76 -9.94 14.78
CA ARG A 118 -3.58 -11.17 14.81
C ARG A 118 -4.79 -11.14 13.89
N GLY A 119 -4.99 -10.07 13.14
CA GLY A 119 -6.14 -9.86 12.26
C GLY A 119 -6.11 -8.49 11.61
N CYS A 120 -6.66 -8.37 10.40
CA CYS A 120 -6.50 -7.19 9.56
C CYS A 120 -7.03 -5.91 10.21
N GLN A 121 -8.20 -5.97 10.87
CA GLN A 121 -8.78 -4.82 11.58
C GLN A 121 -7.91 -4.31 12.74
N SER A 122 -6.97 -5.11 13.25
CA SER A 122 -6.05 -4.68 14.33
C SER A 122 -5.10 -3.59 13.84
N CYS A 123 -4.73 -3.63 12.54
CA CYS A 123 -3.94 -2.58 11.89
C CYS A 123 -4.86 -1.51 11.27
N HIS A 124 -5.92 -1.94 10.57
CA HIS A 124 -6.87 -1.09 9.87
C HIS A 124 -8.05 -0.74 10.76
N ILE A 125 -7.81 0.13 11.74
CA ILE A 125 -8.74 0.45 12.82
C ILE A 125 -10.06 0.97 12.24
N LYS A 126 -11.10 0.13 12.31
CA LYS A 126 -12.42 0.40 11.69
C LYS A 126 -12.31 0.81 10.22
N ASP A 127 -11.44 0.13 9.48
CA ASP A 127 -11.18 0.39 8.05
C ASP A 127 -10.57 1.77 7.78
N GLY A 128 -10.24 2.50 8.85
CA GLY A 128 -9.55 3.77 8.83
C GLY A 128 -8.03 3.60 8.86
N ARG A 129 -7.37 4.75 9.00
CA ARG A 129 -5.91 4.83 9.11
C ARG A 129 -5.45 4.33 10.47
N GLY A 130 -4.33 3.62 10.50
CA GLY A 130 -3.60 3.32 11.73
C GLY A 130 -3.07 4.57 12.43
N HIS A 131 -2.44 4.37 13.59
CA HIS A 131 -1.71 5.43 14.29
C HIS A 131 -0.28 4.99 14.71
N PRO A 132 0.67 5.93 14.82
CA PRO A 132 1.93 5.66 15.51
C PRO A 132 1.67 5.31 16.99
N PRO A 133 2.63 4.68 17.71
CA PRO A 133 2.45 4.39 19.12
C PRO A 133 2.20 5.69 19.90
N PHE A 134 1.29 5.64 20.88
CA PHE A 134 1.16 6.74 21.84
C PHE A 134 2.33 6.74 22.82
N GLU A 135 2.63 7.91 23.40
CA GLU A 135 3.66 8.01 24.44
C GLU A 135 3.32 7.08 25.63
N GLY A 136 4.27 6.24 26.02
CA GLY A 136 4.09 5.24 27.08
C GLY A 136 3.30 3.99 26.69
N GLN A 137 2.90 3.85 25.42
CA GLN A 137 2.28 2.63 24.92
C GLN A 137 3.36 1.60 24.56
N ALA A 138 3.32 0.44 25.23
CA ALA A 138 4.32 -0.62 25.04
C ALA A 138 4.15 -1.40 23.72
N GLU A 139 2.91 -1.52 23.23
CA GLU A 139 2.57 -2.31 22.05
C GLU A 139 1.84 -1.46 21.01
N ASN A 140 2.30 -1.52 19.75
CA ASN A 140 1.61 -0.91 18.62
C ASN A 140 1.44 -1.95 17.52
N VAL A 141 0.21 -2.06 17.02
CA VAL A 141 -0.15 -3.05 15.99
C VAL A 141 -0.33 -2.41 14.63
N SER A 142 -0.60 -1.09 14.56
CA SER A 142 -0.97 -0.43 13.30
C SER A 142 0.20 0.24 12.55
N MET A 143 1.42 0.13 13.09
CA MET A 143 2.65 0.61 12.47
C MET A 143 3.79 -0.38 12.70
N PHE A 144 4.56 -0.67 11.66
CA PHE A 144 5.71 -1.59 11.70
C PHE A 144 6.87 -1.05 10.84
N LEU A 145 8.01 -1.76 10.84
CA LEU A 145 9.16 -1.45 9.99
C LEU A 145 9.31 -2.45 8.84
N ARG A 146 9.30 -1.96 7.59
CA ARG A 146 9.89 -2.68 6.46
C ARG A 146 11.42 -2.60 6.57
N LEU A 147 12.07 -3.70 6.25
CA LEU A 147 13.52 -3.87 6.24
C LEU A 147 13.97 -4.12 4.81
N SER A 148 15.02 -3.43 4.39
CA SER A 148 15.67 -3.73 3.11
C SER A 148 17.15 -3.46 3.19
N VAL A 149 17.96 -4.19 2.45
CA VAL A 149 19.37 -3.87 2.21
C VAL A 149 19.56 -3.44 0.76
N PRO A 150 20.56 -2.60 0.46
CA PRO A 150 20.96 -2.32 -0.90
C PRO A 150 21.24 -3.62 -1.68
N PRO A 151 20.80 -3.74 -2.94
CA PRO A 151 21.12 -4.90 -3.77
C PRO A 151 22.65 -4.99 -3.98
N SER A 152 23.20 -6.21 -3.91
CA SER A 152 24.63 -6.45 -4.09
C SER A 152 24.98 -6.59 -5.57
N GLU A 153 25.87 -5.79 -6.14
CA GLU A 153 26.21 -5.90 -7.57
C GLU A 153 27.03 -7.19 -7.91
N PRO A 154 26.59 -8.04 -8.87
CA PRO A 154 25.33 -7.96 -9.63
C PRO A 154 24.17 -8.64 -8.89
N ASP A 155 23.06 -7.91 -8.64
CA ASP A 155 21.86 -8.48 -8.03
C ASP A 155 20.77 -8.62 -9.09
N THR A 156 20.61 -9.83 -9.62
CA THR A 156 19.57 -10.13 -10.59
C THR A 156 18.25 -10.53 -9.94
N ARG A 157 18.15 -10.59 -8.60
CA ARG A 157 16.94 -11.06 -7.90
C ARG A 157 15.75 -10.12 -8.05
N LEU A 158 16.02 -8.83 -8.26
CA LEU A 158 14.97 -7.82 -8.36
C LEU A 158 14.54 -7.52 -9.80
N ALA A 159 15.28 -8.00 -10.80
CA ALA A 159 15.04 -7.63 -12.19
C ALA A 159 14.25 -8.71 -12.93
N MET A 160 13.02 -8.40 -13.34
CA MET A 160 12.30 -9.18 -14.35
C MET A 160 12.23 -8.36 -15.64
N ASP A 161 12.75 -8.92 -16.73
CA ASP A 161 12.79 -8.28 -18.05
C ASP A 161 13.42 -6.86 -18.06
N GLY A 162 14.42 -6.65 -17.19
CA GLY A 162 15.11 -5.36 -17.05
C GLY A 162 14.39 -4.33 -16.18
N VAL A 163 13.27 -4.70 -15.54
CA VAL A 163 12.55 -3.87 -14.57
C VAL A 163 12.84 -4.35 -13.15
N ILE A 164 13.33 -3.44 -12.31
CA ILE A 164 13.48 -3.68 -10.87
C ILE A 164 12.09 -3.69 -10.25
N ALA A 165 11.66 -4.83 -9.75
CA ALA A 165 10.29 -5.10 -9.30
C ALA A 165 10.28 -5.89 -7.97
N GLY A 166 10.91 -5.33 -6.94
CA GLY A 166 10.92 -5.94 -5.60
C GLY A 166 11.86 -5.25 -4.61
N GLU A 167 11.99 -5.85 -3.44
CA GLU A 167 12.92 -5.43 -2.39
C GLU A 167 13.80 -6.60 -1.93
N VAL A 168 15.06 -6.32 -1.56
CA VAL A 168 15.93 -7.30 -0.91
C VAL A 168 15.82 -7.08 0.58
N GLY A 169 15.30 -8.06 1.31
CA GLY A 169 15.19 -8.03 2.76
C GLY A 169 16.54 -8.16 3.48
N ASP A 170 16.52 -7.86 4.78
CA ASP A 170 17.61 -8.21 5.68
C ASP A 170 17.85 -9.74 5.67
N PRO A 171 19.12 -10.21 5.65
CA PRO A 171 19.42 -11.64 5.60
C PRO A 171 18.88 -12.46 6.78
N THR A 172 18.75 -11.85 7.96
CA THR A 172 18.28 -12.49 9.19
C THR A 172 16.79 -12.30 9.37
N TYR A 173 16.30 -11.08 9.13
CA TYR A 173 14.96 -10.63 9.49
C TYR A 173 13.99 -10.47 8.31
N GLY A 174 14.42 -10.81 7.10
CA GLY A 174 13.54 -10.76 5.93
C GLY A 174 13.16 -9.33 5.56
N THR A 175 11.94 -9.15 5.06
CA THR A 175 11.49 -7.86 4.49
C THR A 175 10.77 -6.98 5.50
N GLN A 176 10.46 -7.51 6.67
CA GLN A 176 9.62 -6.85 7.66
C GLN A 176 9.95 -7.32 9.07
N LEU A 177 10.17 -6.38 9.98
CA LEU A 177 10.38 -6.70 11.40
C LEU A 177 9.06 -7.18 12.02
N GLN A 178 9.06 -8.37 12.61
CA GLN A 178 7.94 -8.98 13.31
C GLN A 178 8.00 -8.67 14.82
N ASP A 179 7.17 -7.73 15.26
CA ASP A 179 7.18 -7.21 16.63
C ASP A 179 6.59 -8.20 17.67
N PHE A 180 5.90 -9.25 17.22
CA PHE A 180 5.28 -10.25 18.09
C PHE A 180 5.61 -11.68 17.68
N ALA A 181 5.49 -12.59 18.64
CA ALA A 181 5.67 -14.02 18.45
C ALA A 181 4.64 -14.82 19.24
N VAL A 182 4.39 -16.04 18.80
CA VAL A 182 3.59 -17.01 19.56
C VAL A 182 4.34 -17.50 20.81
N PRO A 183 3.64 -18.04 21.83
CA PRO A 183 4.29 -18.55 23.03
C PRO A 183 5.39 -19.58 22.72
N GLY A 184 6.55 -19.41 23.36
CA GLY A 184 7.71 -20.30 23.18
C GLY A 184 8.73 -19.82 22.13
N LEU A 185 8.43 -18.73 21.41
CA LEU A 185 9.34 -18.09 20.46
C LEU A 185 9.55 -16.62 20.85
N PRO A 186 10.78 -16.06 20.77
CA PRO A 186 10.98 -14.63 20.93
C PRO A 186 10.51 -13.87 19.69
N ALA A 187 9.93 -12.68 19.89
CA ALA A 187 9.72 -11.71 18.81
C ALA A 187 11.06 -11.30 18.20
N GLU A 188 11.05 -10.79 16.97
CA GLU A 188 12.29 -10.46 16.26
C GLU A 188 13.05 -9.29 16.88
N GLY A 189 12.30 -8.32 17.37
CA GLY A 189 12.77 -7.12 18.02
C GLY A 189 11.59 -6.20 18.30
N ARG A 190 11.90 -4.95 18.62
CA ARG A 190 10.90 -3.92 18.91
C ARG A 190 11.23 -2.64 18.17
N MET A 191 10.28 -2.13 17.37
CA MET A 191 10.40 -0.79 16.81
C MET A 191 10.50 0.29 17.91
N VAL A 192 11.48 1.17 17.78
CA VAL A 192 11.69 2.34 18.64
C VAL A 192 11.57 3.61 17.81
N ILE A 193 10.83 4.59 18.31
CA ILE A 193 10.65 5.91 17.70
C ILE A 193 11.06 6.99 18.70
N ASP A 194 12.15 7.69 18.41
CA ASP A 194 12.58 8.86 19.14
C ASP A 194 12.14 10.11 18.38
N TYR A 195 11.58 11.10 19.08
CA TYR A 195 11.21 12.38 18.48
C TYR A 195 12.18 13.47 18.91
N SER A 196 12.55 14.32 17.96
CA SER A 196 13.27 15.57 18.22
C SER A 196 12.45 16.76 17.74
N ASP A 197 12.56 17.88 18.45
CA ASP A 197 11.89 19.12 18.06
C ASP A 197 12.56 19.71 16.81
N LEU A 198 11.74 20.05 15.83
CA LEU A 198 12.16 20.72 14.60
C LEU A 198 11.40 22.06 14.49
N PRO A 199 11.99 23.18 14.93
CA PRO A 199 11.38 24.49 14.75
C PRO A 199 11.37 24.88 13.28
N VAL A 200 10.20 25.22 12.75
CA VAL A 200 9.97 25.72 11.40
C VAL A 200 9.41 27.12 11.50
N THR A 201 10.05 28.07 10.80
CA THR A 201 9.56 29.45 10.69
C THR A 201 8.74 29.57 9.42
N LEU A 202 7.48 29.97 9.56
CA LEU A 202 6.58 30.25 8.45
C LEU A 202 6.89 31.63 7.83
N ASP A 203 6.35 31.91 6.65
CA ASP A 203 6.64 33.15 5.89
C ASP A 203 6.23 34.43 6.63
N ASP A 204 5.28 34.35 7.56
CA ASP A 204 4.85 35.45 8.41
C ASP A 204 5.71 35.65 9.68
N GLY A 205 6.76 34.83 9.84
CA GLY A 205 7.65 34.81 11.00
C GLY A 205 7.16 33.95 12.17
N THR A 206 5.98 33.33 12.08
CA THR A 206 5.47 32.41 13.10
C THR A 206 6.37 31.19 13.20
N VAL A 207 6.81 30.82 14.41
CA VAL A 207 7.57 29.60 14.65
C VAL A 207 6.63 28.50 15.12
N VAL A 208 6.52 27.43 14.35
CA VAL A 208 5.84 26.18 14.73
C VAL A 208 6.88 25.11 15.02
N THR A 209 6.63 24.23 15.97
CA THR A 209 7.54 23.11 16.27
C THR A 209 6.94 21.82 15.72
N LEU A 210 7.64 21.23 14.75
CA LEU A 210 7.34 19.90 14.24
C LEU A 210 8.08 18.84 15.07
N ARG A 211 7.64 17.59 14.98
CA ARG A 211 8.35 16.43 15.55
C ARG A 211 9.05 15.68 14.43
N ALA A 212 10.38 15.62 14.48
CA ALA A 212 11.20 14.83 13.56
C ALA A 212 11.44 13.43 14.17
N PRO A 213 10.85 12.36 13.60
CA PRO A 213 11.05 11.00 14.09
C PRO A 213 12.39 10.41 13.66
N LYS A 214 13.04 9.69 14.57
CA LYS A 214 14.16 8.79 14.31
C LYS A 214 13.72 7.37 14.66
N TYR A 215 13.88 6.45 13.71
CA TYR A 215 13.49 5.06 13.87
C TYR A 215 14.71 4.18 14.17
N SER A 216 14.54 3.21 15.05
CA SER A 216 15.54 2.18 15.33
C SER A 216 14.86 0.89 15.81
N VAL A 217 15.65 -0.18 16.00
CA VAL A 217 15.16 -1.46 16.51
C VAL A 217 15.91 -1.78 17.81
N ALA A 218 15.17 -2.18 18.83
CA ALA A 218 15.70 -2.67 20.10
C ALA A 218 15.39 -4.16 20.28
N ASP A 219 16.05 -4.78 21.26
CA ASP A 219 15.70 -6.10 21.77
C ASP A 219 15.73 -7.22 20.71
N LEU A 220 16.65 -7.12 19.74
CA LEU A 220 16.85 -8.08 18.65
C LEU A 220 17.14 -9.50 19.17
N ALA A 221 16.37 -10.49 18.72
CA ALA A 221 16.46 -11.85 19.24
C ALA A 221 17.25 -12.86 18.38
N TYR A 222 17.54 -12.53 17.12
CA TYR A 222 18.10 -13.45 16.13
C TYR A 222 19.48 -13.03 15.60
N GLY A 223 20.10 -12.04 16.22
CA GLY A 223 21.39 -11.49 15.83
C GLY A 223 21.32 -10.01 15.49
N PRO A 224 22.42 -9.39 15.02
CA PRO A 224 22.37 -8.04 14.51
C PRO A 224 21.61 -7.99 13.17
N LEU A 225 21.00 -6.84 12.89
CA LEU A 225 20.60 -6.48 11.52
C LEU A 225 21.85 -6.32 10.64
N ALA A 226 21.69 -6.38 9.32
CA ALA A 226 22.74 -6.02 8.37
C ALA A 226 23.24 -4.58 8.61
N ASP A 227 24.54 -4.37 8.40
CA ASP A 227 25.20 -3.07 8.67
C ASP A 227 24.62 -1.91 7.84
N ASP A 228 24.07 -2.21 6.66
CA ASP A 228 23.48 -1.28 5.70
C ASP A 228 21.94 -1.40 5.62
N VAL A 229 21.31 -2.00 6.64
CA VAL A 229 19.85 -2.09 6.70
C VAL A 229 19.20 -0.71 6.60
N MET A 230 18.18 -0.62 5.76
CA MET A 230 17.33 0.53 5.60
C MET A 230 16.01 0.24 6.31
N LEU A 231 15.60 1.16 7.19
CA LEU A 231 14.34 1.08 7.91
C LEU A 231 13.29 1.94 7.21
N SER A 232 12.15 1.35 6.85
CA SER A 232 11.02 2.06 6.28
C SER A 232 9.78 1.90 7.16
N PRO A 233 9.44 2.89 8.00
CA PRO A 233 8.23 2.83 8.82
C PRO A 233 6.98 2.83 7.93
N ARG A 234 6.05 1.92 8.21
CA ARG A 234 4.77 1.77 7.49
C ARG A 234 3.62 1.84 8.46
N LEU A 235 2.66 2.70 8.15
CA LEU A 235 1.43 2.85 8.92
C LEU A 235 0.26 2.27 8.12
N ALA A 236 -0.64 1.52 8.76
CA ALA A 236 -1.79 0.97 8.05
C ALA A 236 -2.61 2.07 7.32
N ASN A 237 -2.80 1.90 6.01
CA ASN A 237 -3.57 2.82 5.18
C ASN A 237 -5.09 2.64 5.44
N PRO A 238 -5.92 3.67 5.22
CA PRO A 238 -7.37 3.49 5.19
C PRO A 238 -7.78 2.56 4.05
N MET A 239 -8.87 1.82 4.24
CA MET A 239 -9.34 0.79 3.31
C MET A 239 -10.43 1.27 2.34
N ILE A 240 -11.03 2.44 2.59
CA ILE A 240 -12.12 2.97 1.76
C ILE A 240 -11.66 3.27 0.33
N GLY A 241 -12.49 2.91 -0.65
CA GLY A 241 -12.29 3.30 -2.05
C GLY A 241 -11.13 2.61 -2.77
N LEU A 242 -10.45 1.63 -2.16
CA LEU A 242 -9.33 0.94 -2.81
C LEU A 242 -9.73 0.26 -4.12
N GLY A 243 -10.93 -0.31 -4.20
CA GLY A 243 -11.43 -0.88 -5.45
C GLY A 243 -11.58 0.16 -6.57
N LEU A 244 -11.86 1.42 -6.25
CA LEU A 244 -11.90 2.49 -7.25
C LEU A 244 -10.49 2.80 -7.77
N VAL A 245 -9.50 2.79 -6.88
CA VAL A 245 -8.08 2.95 -7.24
C VAL A 245 -7.60 1.78 -8.11
N GLU A 246 -7.99 0.55 -7.79
CA GLU A 246 -7.66 -0.63 -8.59
C GLU A 246 -8.20 -0.53 -10.02
N ASN A 247 -9.36 0.12 -10.19
CA ASN A 247 -10.01 0.32 -11.48
C ASN A 247 -9.44 1.52 -12.27
N ILE A 248 -8.45 2.25 -11.75
CA ILE A 248 -7.75 3.28 -12.52
C ILE A 248 -6.87 2.58 -13.57
N PRO A 249 -7.07 2.86 -14.87
CA PRO A 249 -6.29 2.24 -15.93
C PRO A 249 -4.82 2.67 -15.87
N ASP A 250 -3.93 1.76 -16.25
CA ASP A 250 -2.48 1.98 -16.17
C ASP A 250 -2.06 3.23 -16.96
N GLU A 251 -2.67 3.45 -18.13
CA GLU A 251 -2.40 4.59 -18.99
C GLU A 251 -2.67 5.93 -18.31
N ASP A 252 -3.72 6.02 -17.48
CA ASP A 252 -4.07 7.27 -16.79
C ASP A 252 -3.09 7.57 -15.66
N ILE A 253 -2.58 6.55 -14.97
CA ILE A 253 -1.53 6.72 -13.94
C ILE A 253 -0.22 7.13 -14.61
N LEU A 254 0.16 6.43 -15.68
CA LEU A 254 1.41 6.65 -16.39
C LEU A 254 1.44 8.01 -17.11
N ALA A 255 0.30 8.54 -17.53
CA ALA A 255 0.20 9.90 -18.07
C ALA A 255 0.61 11.00 -17.07
N HIS A 256 0.66 10.70 -15.76
CA HIS A 256 1.12 11.60 -14.71
C HIS A 256 2.58 11.32 -14.27
N ALA A 257 3.29 10.41 -14.96
CA ALA A 257 4.70 10.19 -14.71
C ALA A 257 5.52 11.35 -15.27
N ASP A 258 6.18 12.09 -14.38
CA ASP A 258 7.12 13.16 -14.73
C ASP A 258 8.37 13.04 -13.84
N PRO A 259 9.21 12.01 -14.04
CA PRO A 259 10.33 11.74 -13.14
C PRO A 259 11.37 12.87 -13.10
N ASP A 260 11.46 13.67 -14.16
CA ASP A 260 12.47 14.71 -14.35
C ASP A 260 11.91 16.14 -14.16
N ASP A 261 10.65 16.27 -13.70
CA ASP A 261 9.96 17.57 -13.53
C ASP A 261 10.06 18.42 -14.82
N ALA A 262 9.73 17.79 -15.95
CA ALA A 262 9.85 18.38 -17.27
C ALA A 262 8.91 19.58 -17.46
N ASN A 263 7.81 19.64 -16.71
CA ASN A 263 6.87 20.75 -16.71
C ASN A 263 7.27 21.90 -15.75
N GLY A 264 8.23 21.68 -14.85
CA GLY A 264 8.74 22.68 -13.91
C GLY A 264 7.76 23.09 -12.81
N ASP A 265 6.81 22.22 -12.46
CA ASP A 265 5.84 22.45 -11.38
C ASP A 265 6.36 22.02 -9.99
N GLY A 266 7.54 21.37 -9.95
CA GLY A 266 8.19 20.90 -8.73
C GLY A 266 7.74 19.50 -8.29
N ILE A 267 6.95 18.79 -9.10
CA ILE A 267 6.40 17.47 -8.79
C ILE A 267 7.06 16.42 -9.69
N SER A 268 7.86 15.55 -9.09
CA SER A 268 8.53 14.46 -9.82
C SER A 268 7.83 13.12 -9.67
N GLY A 269 6.71 12.93 -10.39
CA GLY A 269 5.92 11.69 -10.35
C GLY A 269 6.69 10.49 -10.90
N ARG A 270 6.87 9.43 -10.09
CA ARG A 270 7.60 8.21 -10.47
C ARG A 270 6.73 6.97 -10.24
N PRO A 271 6.34 6.25 -11.31
CA PRO A 271 5.62 4.99 -11.16
C PRO A 271 6.54 3.94 -10.53
N ASN A 272 5.96 3.05 -9.72
CA ASN A 272 6.65 1.86 -9.23
C ASN A 272 6.16 0.62 -9.96
N TRP A 273 7.01 -0.39 -10.09
CA TRP A 273 6.71 -1.64 -10.75
C TRP A 273 6.87 -2.81 -9.76
N THR A 274 6.05 -3.84 -9.93
CA THR A 274 6.07 -5.02 -9.05
C THR A 274 5.72 -6.28 -9.83
N VAL A 275 6.20 -7.43 -9.35
CA VAL A 275 5.85 -8.73 -9.91
C VAL A 275 4.51 -9.14 -9.34
N ALA A 276 3.49 -9.21 -10.19
CA ALA A 276 2.17 -9.69 -9.77
C ALA A 276 2.20 -11.22 -9.60
N PRO A 277 2.00 -11.76 -8.39
CA PRO A 277 2.04 -13.21 -8.16
C PRO A 277 0.93 -13.96 -8.91
N GLU A 278 -0.15 -13.29 -9.31
CA GLU A 278 -1.27 -13.89 -10.05
C GLU A 278 -0.88 -14.32 -11.46
N THR A 279 -0.02 -13.54 -12.11
CA THR A 279 0.38 -13.75 -13.51
C THR A 279 1.87 -14.05 -13.66
N ASN A 280 2.66 -13.86 -12.60
CA ASN A 280 4.12 -13.90 -12.62
C ASN A 280 4.70 -12.97 -13.70
N THR A 281 4.15 -11.76 -13.81
CA THR A 281 4.62 -10.72 -14.74
C THR A 281 4.76 -9.39 -14.04
N VAL A 282 5.61 -8.52 -14.56
CA VAL A 282 5.73 -7.14 -14.11
C VAL A 282 4.42 -6.38 -14.39
N LYS A 283 3.94 -5.66 -13.38
CA LYS A 283 2.73 -4.85 -13.41
C LYS A 283 3.00 -3.51 -12.72
N LEU A 284 2.22 -2.50 -13.09
CA LEU A 284 2.23 -1.21 -12.40
C LEU A 284 1.79 -1.41 -10.94
N GLY A 285 2.60 -0.92 -10.02
CA GLY A 285 2.30 -0.91 -8.60
C GLY A 285 1.24 0.15 -8.26
N ARG A 286 0.33 -0.19 -7.34
CA ARG A 286 -0.77 0.69 -6.91
C ARG A 286 -0.93 0.78 -5.40
N PHE A 287 -0.68 -0.31 -4.68
CA PHE A 287 -1.03 -0.44 -3.26
C PHE A 287 0.18 -0.44 -2.33
N GLY A 288 -0.08 0.01 -1.09
CA GLY A 288 0.94 0.28 -0.09
C GLY A 288 1.68 1.60 -0.32
N TRP A 289 2.42 2.07 0.70
CA TRP A 289 3.10 3.38 0.68
C TRP A 289 4.14 3.59 -0.43
N LYS A 290 4.63 2.52 -1.04
CA LYS A 290 5.59 2.58 -2.16
C LYS A 290 5.03 1.95 -3.43
N ALA A 291 3.71 1.76 -3.52
CA ALA A 291 3.09 1.08 -4.66
C ALA A 291 3.76 -0.28 -4.93
N GLY A 292 3.93 -1.10 -3.89
CA GLY A 292 4.65 -2.39 -3.97
C GLY A 292 3.79 -3.54 -4.47
N MET A 293 2.48 -3.35 -4.58
CA MET A 293 1.50 -4.38 -4.97
C MET A 293 0.62 -3.85 -6.09
N ALA A 294 0.33 -4.69 -7.10
CA ALA A 294 -0.40 -4.28 -8.29
C ALA A 294 -1.93 -4.35 -8.14
N THR A 295 -2.40 -5.24 -7.25
CA THR A 295 -3.81 -5.58 -7.03
C THR A 295 -4.12 -5.64 -5.54
N ILE A 296 -5.40 -5.52 -5.19
CA ILE A 296 -5.89 -5.72 -3.81
C ILE A 296 -5.72 -7.19 -3.41
N ARG A 297 -5.85 -8.13 -4.35
CA ARG A 297 -5.63 -9.56 -4.09
C ARG A 297 -4.18 -9.85 -3.68
N SER A 298 -3.20 -9.37 -4.45
CA SER A 298 -1.78 -9.52 -4.12
C SER A 298 -1.42 -8.84 -2.80
N GLN A 299 -1.93 -7.62 -2.57
CA GLN A 299 -1.76 -6.92 -1.29
C GLN A 299 -2.36 -7.70 -0.11
N SER A 300 -3.55 -8.30 -0.28
CA SER A 300 -4.21 -9.08 0.77
C SER A 300 -3.44 -10.37 1.07
N ALA A 301 -2.99 -11.08 0.04
CA ALA A 301 -2.20 -12.29 0.20
C ALA A 301 -0.83 -12.02 0.86
N ALA A 302 -0.17 -10.93 0.47
CA ALA A 302 1.08 -10.49 1.09
C ALA A 302 0.90 -10.06 2.55
N ALA A 303 -0.21 -9.39 2.89
CA ALA A 303 -0.54 -9.03 4.27
C ALA A 303 -0.87 -10.26 5.14
N PHE A 304 -1.58 -11.26 4.59
CA PHE A 304 -1.78 -12.54 5.29
C PHE A 304 -0.44 -13.17 5.67
N ALA A 305 0.49 -13.28 4.72
CA ALA A 305 1.79 -13.92 4.98
C ALA A 305 2.72 -13.06 5.84
N GLY A 306 2.88 -11.77 5.50
CA GLY A 306 3.84 -10.89 6.14
C GLY A 306 3.39 -10.31 7.48
N ASP A 307 2.10 -9.99 7.63
CA ASP A 307 1.62 -9.29 8.84
C ASP A 307 1.03 -10.24 9.88
N ILE A 308 0.44 -11.36 9.43
CA ILE A 308 -0.26 -12.35 10.28
C ILE A 308 0.48 -13.71 10.31
N GLY A 309 1.31 -13.99 9.30
CA GLY A 309 2.02 -15.27 9.18
C GLY A 309 1.16 -16.43 8.65
N ILE A 310 0.15 -16.14 7.83
CA ILE A 310 -0.81 -17.08 7.24
C ILE A 310 -0.54 -17.29 5.75
N SER A 311 -0.46 -18.55 5.31
CA SER A 311 -0.39 -18.89 3.89
C SER A 311 -1.72 -18.72 3.17
N THR A 312 -1.63 -18.33 1.90
CA THR A 312 -2.75 -18.31 0.94
C THR A 312 -2.36 -19.06 -0.33
N PRO A 313 -3.30 -19.42 -1.22
CA PRO A 313 -2.96 -20.04 -2.50
C PRO A 313 -2.04 -19.17 -3.37
N LEU A 314 -2.09 -17.84 -3.19
CA LEU A 314 -1.29 -16.88 -3.95
C LEU A 314 0.09 -16.64 -3.35
N VAL A 315 0.21 -16.65 -2.01
CA VAL A 315 1.47 -16.53 -1.27
C VAL A 315 1.55 -17.70 -0.28
N ASN A 316 2.22 -18.78 -0.70
CA ASN A 316 2.26 -20.03 0.06
C ASN A 316 3.44 -20.05 1.05
N LEU A 317 3.32 -19.28 2.13
CA LEU A 317 4.31 -19.19 3.21
C LEU A 317 3.65 -19.54 4.56
N PRO A 318 3.54 -20.83 4.93
CA PRO A 318 2.81 -21.26 6.13
C PRO A 318 3.55 -21.00 7.45
N HIS A 319 4.76 -20.42 7.36
CA HIS A 319 5.53 -19.90 8.48
C HIS A 319 5.68 -18.37 8.40
N GLY A 320 4.94 -17.70 7.53
CA GLY A 320 5.08 -16.25 7.31
C GLY A 320 6.47 -15.86 6.79
N ASP A 321 7.02 -14.76 7.32
CA ASP A 321 8.33 -14.20 6.93
C ASP A 321 9.52 -14.85 7.67
N CYS A 322 9.34 -16.03 8.32
CA CYS A 322 10.47 -16.74 8.94
C CYS A 322 11.58 -16.99 7.91
N THR A 323 12.83 -16.67 8.27
CA THR A 323 14.00 -16.91 7.41
C THR A 323 14.77 -18.18 7.80
N GLU A 324 15.72 -18.59 6.95
CA GLU A 324 16.64 -19.70 7.26
C GLU A 324 17.48 -19.46 8.52
N ASN A 325 17.69 -18.21 8.90
CA ASN A 325 18.40 -17.80 10.11
C ASN A 325 17.51 -17.88 11.37
N GLN A 326 16.25 -18.30 11.22
CA GLN A 326 15.29 -18.48 12.30
C GLN A 326 14.78 -19.94 12.33
N PRO A 327 15.66 -20.94 12.54
CA PRO A 327 15.28 -22.35 12.46
C PRO A 327 14.22 -22.76 13.49
N ALA A 328 14.19 -22.11 14.66
CA ALA A 328 13.15 -22.34 15.67
C ALA A 328 11.77 -21.87 15.18
N CYS A 329 11.72 -20.79 14.40
CA CYS A 329 10.51 -20.25 13.76
C CYS A 329 9.98 -21.26 12.72
N LEU A 330 10.85 -21.73 11.83
CA LEU A 330 10.53 -22.72 10.79
C LEU A 330 10.16 -24.10 11.35
N ALA A 331 10.57 -24.42 12.59
CA ALA A 331 10.20 -25.66 13.26
C ALA A 331 8.83 -25.61 13.94
N MET A 332 8.20 -24.44 14.02
CA MET A 332 6.88 -24.30 14.63
C MET A 332 5.79 -24.97 13.77
N PRO A 333 4.73 -25.46 14.41
CA PRO A 333 3.58 -26.01 13.71
C PRO A 333 2.85 -24.93 12.89
N THR A 334 2.28 -25.33 11.76
CA THR A 334 1.44 -24.48 10.90
C THR A 334 -0.05 -24.79 11.13
N GLY A 335 -0.94 -23.91 10.68
CA GLY A 335 -2.38 -24.10 10.72
C GLY A 335 -2.95 -24.80 9.48
N GLU A 336 -2.08 -25.30 8.59
CA GLU A 336 -2.51 -25.94 7.35
C GLU A 336 -3.37 -27.18 7.64
N GLN A 337 -4.55 -27.20 7.04
CA GLN A 337 -5.52 -28.27 7.22
C GLN A 337 -5.93 -28.81 5.86
N ALA A 338 -5.40 -29.99 5.49
CA ALA A 338 -5.66 -30.63 4.20
C ALA A 338 -7.16 -30.79 3.86
N ARG A 339 -8.03 -30.89 4.88
CA ARG A 339 -9.50 -30.96 4.70
C ARG A 339 -10.16 -29.63 4.32
N LEU A 340 -9.50 -28.49 4.58
CA LEU A 340 -10.00 -27.14 4.33
C LEU A 340 -9.42 -26.51 3.06
N GLY A 341 -8.25 -26.98 2.61
CA GLY A 341 -7.63 -26.50 1.39
C GLY A 341 -6.11 -26.72 1.38
N PRO A 342 -5.43 -26.20 0.34
CA PRO A 342 -3.99 -26.31 0.17
C PRO A 342 -3.17 -25.33 1.02
N SER A 343 -3.83 -24.41 1.74
CA SER A 343 -3.22 -23.35 2.55
C SER A 343 -4.12 -22.98 3.73
N GLU A 344 -3.62 -22.16 4.65
CA GLU A 344 -4.32 -21.75 5.88
C GLU A 344 -5.52 -20.84 5.60
N ALA A 345 -5.39 -19.93 4.62
CA ALA A 345 -6.47 -19.10 4.09
C ALA A 345 -6.72 -19.42 2.60
N PRO A 346 -7.49 -20.47 2.28
CA PRO A 346 -7.74 -20.92 0.90
C PRO A 346 -8.59 -19.93 0.09
N ASP A 347 -8.78 -20.19 -1.21
CA ASP A 347 -9.43 -19.25 -2.15
C ASP A 347 -10.80 -18.70 -1.69
N PRO A 348 -11.72 -19.46 -1.06
CA PRO A 348 -12.93 -18.83 -0.52
C PRO A 348 -12.65 -17.75 0.54
N VAL A 349 -11.58 -17.87 1.33
CA VAL A 349 -11.19 -16.88 2.33
C VAL A 349 -10.51 -15.68 1.67
N LEU A 350 -9.50 -15.92 0.81
CA LEU A 350 -8.80 -14.83 0.13
C LEU A 350 -9.73 -14.03 -0.80
N ASP A 351 -10.65 -14.70 -1.51
CA ASP A 351 -11.65 -14.08 -2.37
C ASP A 351 -12.59 -13.17 -1.57
N LEU A 352 -13.11 -13.66 -0.43
CA LEU A 352 -14.02 -12.87 0.42
C LEU A 352 -13.33 -11.64 1.02
N VAL A 353 -12.08 -11.77 1.47
CA VAL A 353 -11.30 -10.63 2.00
C VAL A 353 -10.97 -9.63 0.88
N THR A 354 -10.59 -10.13 -0.30
CA THR A 354 -10.34 -9.28 -1.48
C THR A 354 -11.60 -8.52 -1.88
N PHE A 355 -12.73 -9.21 -1.98
CA PHE A 355 -14.01 -8.62 -2.33
C PHE A 355 -14.43 -7.54 -1.32
N TYR A 356 -14.26 -7.82 -0.04
CA TYR A 356 -14.51 -6.84 1.02
C TYR A 356 -13.67 -5.57 0.84
N ALA A 357 -12.35 -5.71 0.66
CA ALA A 357 -11.45 -4.57 0.45
C ALA A 357 -11.75 -3.79 -0.85
N GLN A 358 -12.18 -4.48 -1.91
CA GLN A 358 -12.60 -3.87 -3.18
C GLN A 358 -13.90 -3.06 -3.06
N THR A 359 -14.78 -3.42 -2.13
CA THR A 359 -16.16 -2.93 -2.09
C THR A 359 -16.50 -2.11 -0.84
N LEU A 360 -15.48 -1.68 -0.08
CA LEU A 360 -15.63 -0.63 0.94
C LEU A 360 -15.98 0.71 0.26
N GLY A 361 -17.09 1.28 0.70
CA GLY A 361 -17.67 2.50 0.13
C GLY A 361 -16.93 3.76 0.56
N VAL A 362 -16.90 4.75 -0.33
CA VAL A 362 -16.40 6.10 0.00
C VAL A 362 -17.59 6.93 0.51
N PRO A 363 -17.55 7.48 1.74
CA PRO A 363 -18.66 8.26 2.26
C PRO A 363 -18.99 9.49 1.42
N GLU A 364 -20.28 9.85 1.39
CA GLU A 364 -20.70 11.08 0.74
C GLU A 364 -19.98 12.32 1.30
N ARG A 365 -19.61 13.23 0.41
CA ARG A 365 -18.99 14.49 0.82
C ARG A 365 -20.05 15.38 1.46
N ARG A 366 -19.77 15.85 2.67
CA ARG A 366 -20.71 16.63 3.48
C ARG A 366 -20.60 18.12 3.17
N ASN A 367 -21.73 18.83 3.28
CA ASN A 367 -21.78 20.29 3.28
C ASN A 367 -21.10 20.98 2.07
N VAL A 368 -21.10 20.36 0.89
CA VAL A 368 -20.35 20.84 -0.29
C VAL A 368 -20.72 22.25 -0.77
N LYS A 369 -21.83 22.82 -0.29
CA LYS A 369 -22.31 24.17 -0.60
C LYS A 369 -21.97 25.21 0.49
N SER A 370 -21.38 24.80 1.62
CA SER A 370 -21.01 25.74 2.68
C SER A 370 -19.91 26.68 2.16
N PRO A 371 -20.03 28.00 2.41
CA PRO A 371 -19.01 28.97 2.01
C PRO A 371 -17.61 28.63 2.53
N GLU A 372 -17.52 28.10 3.76
CA GLU A 372 -16.25 27.72 4.39
C GLU A 372 -15.58 26.54 3.66
N ILE A 373 -16.35 25.56 3.21
CA ILE A 373 -15.83 24.41 2.45
C ILE A 373 -15.39 24.82 1.05
N LEU A 374 -16.11 25.74 0.42
CA LEU A 374 -15.75 26.28 -0.88
C LEU A 374 -14.45 27.11 -0.80
N ALA A 375 -14.31 27.95 0.23
CA ALA A 375 -13.07 28.69 0.49
C ALA A 375 -11.90 27.72 0.79
N GLY A 376 -12.13 26.65 1.54
CA GLY A 376 -11.12 25.61 1.78
C GLY A 376 -10.70 24.89 0.50
N LYS A 377 -11.64 24.62 -0.42
CA LYS A 377 -11.35 24.07 -1.75
C LYS A 377 -10.45 25.02 -2.55
N GLU A 378 -10.79 26.30 -2.62
CA GLU A 378 -9.97 27.31 -3.29
C GLU A 378 -8.55 27.39 -2.72
N ALA A 379 -8.43 27.41 -1.39
CA ALA A 379 -7.14 27.43 -0.71
C ALA A 379 -6.29 26.19 -1.03
N PHE A 380 -6.90 24.99 -1.04
CA PHE A 380 -6.22 23.74 -1.39
C PHE A 380 -5.68 23.75 -2.82
N TYR A 381 -6.48 24.25 -3.78
CA TYR A 381 -6.04 24.38 -5.17
C TYR A 381 -4.96 25.45 -5.34
N THR A 382 -5.13 26.60 -4.71
CA THR A 382 -4.16 27.72 -4.79
C THR A 382 -2.81 27.34 -4.20
N ALA A 383 -2.80 26.50 -3.17
CA ALA A 383 -1.58 25.96 -2.57
C ALA A 383 -0.90 24.86 -3.42
N GLY A 384 -1.49 24.48 -4.57
CA GLY A 384 -0.95 23.41 -5.43
C GLY A 384 -1.22 21.99 -4.92
N CYS A 385 -2.01 21.82 -3.86
CA CYS A 385 -2.22 20.50 -3.26
C CYS A 385 -3.00 19.53 -4.17
N ALA A 386 -3.77 20.04 -5.13
CA ALA A 386 -4.52 19.24 -6.09
C ALA A 386 -3.68 18.69 -7.24
N SER A 387 -2.39 19.05 -7.31
CA SER A 387 -1.49 18.61 -8.38
C SER A 387 -0.83 17.25 -8.12
N CYS A 388 -0.97 16.68 -6.92
CA CYS A 388 -0.36 15.41 -6.51
C CYS A 388 -1.40 14.36 -6.08
#